data_AF-A0A061NDT0-F1
#
_entry.id   AF-A0A061NDT0-F1
#
_cell.length_a   1.000
_cell.length_b   1.000
_cell.length_c   1.000
_cell.angle_alpha   90.00
_cell.angle_beta   90.00
_cell.angle_gamma   90.00
#
_symmetry.space_group_name_H-M   'P 1'
#
loop_
_entity.id
_entity.type
_entity.pdbx_description
1 polymer ?
#
loop_
_entity_poly.entity_id
_entity_poly.type
_entity_poly.pdbx_seq_one_letter_code
_entity_poly.pdbx_strand_id
1 'polypeptide(L)'
;MVSRFSDYVKYEPLSSGAKREIVNKRYYHYYDLVSDDDRKIIDARDLLTDLERFVEDNHLDFRGIDNTIKGKISRILLDELLKTTD
;
A
#
# COMPACT_ATOMS: atom_id res chain seq x y z
N MET A 1 -3.84 2.04 -47.25
CA MET A 1 -3.96 1.31 -45.97
C MET A 1 -2.66 1.55 -45.20
N VAL A 2 -2.67 2.44 -44.21
CA VAL A 2 -1.67 2.54 -43.14
C VAL A 2 -2.47 2.87 -41.89
N SER A 3 -2.45 1.96 -40.93
CA SER A 3 -3.30 1.92 -39.75
C SER A 3 -3.18 3.19 -38.91
N ARG A 4 -4.32 3.83 -38.59
CA ARG A 4 -4.42 4.83 -37.52
C ARG A 4 -4.18 4.10 -36.20
N PHE A 5 -2.93 3.99 -35.77
CA PHE A 5 -2.64 3.77 -34.36
C PHE A 5 -3.11 5.04 -33.64
N SER A 6 -4.31 4.93 -33.07
CA SER A 6 -4.86 5.87 -32.10
C SER A 6 -3.83 6.16 -31.03
N ASP A 7 -3.55 7.45 -30.82
CA ASP A 7 -2.80 8.06 -29.73
C ASP A 7 -1.92 7.12 -28.90
N TYR A 8 -0.62 7.16 -29.19
CA TYR A 8 0.38 6.53 -28.33
C TYR A 8 0.42 7.25 -26.98
N VAL A 9 -0.35 6.75 -26.00
CA VAL A 9 -0.36 7.30 -24.63
C VAL A 9 0.86 6.79 -23.88
N LYS A 10 1.82 7.68 -23.62
CA LYS A 10 2.95 7.41 -22.73
C LYS A 10 2.57 7.83 -21.31
N TYR A 11 2.53 6.87 -20.39
CA TYR A 11 2.32 7.17 -18.97
C TYR A 11 3.61 7.69 -18.33
N GLU A 12 3.48 8.74 -17.52
CA GLU A 12 4.57 9.27 -16.73
C GLU A 12 4.82 8.41 -15.47
N PRO A 13 6.05 8.40 -14.93
CA PRO A 13 6.33 7.81 -13.62
C PRO A 13 5.50 8.46 -12.52
N LEU A 14 5.20 7.70 -11.46
CA LEU A 14 4.47 8.22 -10.30
C LEU A 14 5.26 9.33 -9.60
N SER A 15 4.62 10.49 -9.43
CA SER A 15 5.13 11.56 -8.57
C SER A 15 5.07 11.14 -7.10
N SER A 16 5.90 11.74 -6.24
CA SER A 16 5.87 11.45 -4.80
C SER A 16 4.49 11.72 -4.16
N GLY A 17 3.78 12.75 -4.64
CA GLY A 17 2.40 13.01 -4.22
C GLY A 17 1.45 11.86 -4.58
N ALA A 18 1.56 11.33 -5.81
CA ALA A 18 0.75 10.19 -6.24
C ALA A 18 1.10 8.91 -5.47
N LYS A 19 2.38 8.67 -5.18
CA LYS A 19 2.83 7.54 -4.35
C LYS A 19 2.24 7.62 -2.94
N ARG A 20 2.32 8.78 -2.29
CA ARG A 20 1.70 9.02 -0.99
C ARG A 20 0.19 8.76 -1.00
N GLU A 21 -0.50 9.21 -2.03
CA GLU A 21 -1.95 8.99 -2.15
C GLU A 21 -2.29 7.50 -2.33
N ILE A 22 -1.52 6.78 -3.15
CA ILE A 22 -1.64 5.33 -3.34
C ILE A 22 -1.39 4.61 -2.01
N VAL A 23 -0.33 4.99 -1.28
CA VAL A 23 0.00 4.41 0.04
C VAL A 23 -1.18 4.55 0.99
N ASN A 24 -1.72 5.75 1.15
CA ASN A 24 -2.87 6.01 2.02
C ASN A 24 -4.09 5.16 1.60
N LYS A 25 -4.47 5.19 0.32
CA LYS A 25 -5.64 4.45 -0.18
C LYS A 25 -5.50 2.93 0.02
N ARG A 26 -4.33 2.38 -0.29
CA ARG A 26 -4.09 0.93 -0.16
C ARG A 26 -3.94 0.51 1.30
N TYR A 27 -3.34 1.35 2.13
CA TYR A 27 -3.25 1.12 3.57
C TYR A 27 -4.65 0.96 4.18
N TYR A 28 -5.54 1.94 4.00
CA TYR A 28 -6.90 1.86 4.56
C TYR A 28 -7.71 0.72 3.95
N HIS A 29 -7.57 0.47 2.63
CA HIS A 29 -8.22 -0.68 2.01
C HIS A 29 -7.85 -2.00 2.69
N TYR A 30 -6.57 -2.23 2.97
CA TYR A 30 -6.13 -3.46 3.63
C TYR A 30 -6.38 -3.44 5.14
N TYR A 31 -6.36 -2.27 5.78
CA TYR A 31 -6.70 -2.09 7.19
C TYR A 31 -8.17 -2.45 7.43
N ASP A 32 -9.09 -1.93 6.61
CA ASP A 32 -10.52 -2.20 6.73
C ASP A 32 -10.85 -3.69 6.51
N LEU A 33 -10.09 -4.38 5.65
CA LEU A 33 -10.26 -5.82 5.41
C LEU A 33 -9.88 -6.69 6.63
N VAL A 34 -9.12 -6.14 7.58
CA VAL A 34 -8.49 -6.93 8.64
C VAL A 34 -8.84 -6.41 10.03
N SER A 35 -9.33 -5.18 10.14
CA SER A 35 -10.05 -4.68 11.30
C SER A 35 -11.47 -5.23 11.28
N ASP A 36 -11.65 -6.48 11.72
CA ASP A 36 -12.96 -6.89 12.25
C ASP A 36 -13.28 -5.99 13.45
N ASP A 37 -14.55 -5.61 13.63
CA ASP A 37 -15.08 -4.49 14.44
C ASP A 37 -14.46 -4.27 15.85
N ASP A 38 -13.83 -5.27 16.46
CA ASP A 38 -13.22 -5.18 17.81
C ASP A 38 -11.69 -5.14 17.83
N ARG A 39 -11.02 -5.31 16.69
CA ARG A 39 -9.55 -5.38 16.59
C ARG A 39 -9.00 -4.17 15.87
N LYS A 40 -8.93 -3.04 16.57
CA LYS A 40 -8.13 -1.88 16.16
C LYS A 40 -6.65 -2.21 16.35
N ILE A 41 -6.10 -2.90 15.36
CA ILE A 41 -4.72 -3.35 15.34
C ILE A 41 -3.86 -2.16 14.91
N ILE A 42 -3.25 -1.49 15.91
CA ILE A 42 -2.14 -0.51 15.80
C ILE A 42 -2.55 0.95 15.48
N ASP A 43 -1.77 1.88 16.05
CA ASP A 43 -1.78 3.31 15.69
C ASP A 43 -1.33 3.49 14.24
N ALA A 44 -2.28 3.79 13.37
CA ALA A 44 -2.10 3.84 11.92
C ALA A 44 -1.05 4.86 11.46
N ARG A 45 -0.75 5.88 12.28
CA ARG A 45 0.01 7.06 11.85
C ARG A 45 1.49 6.78 11.62
N ASP A 46 2.12 6.04 12.52
CA ASP A 46 3.55 5.72 12.43
C ASP A 46 3.81 4.75 11.28
N LEU A 47 2.93 3.74 11.14
CA LEU A 47 3.02 2.75 10.06
C LEU A 47 2.84 3.39 8.67
N LEU A 48 1.92 4.34 8.53
CA LEU A 48 1.73 5.12 7.30
C LEU A 48 2.99 5.92 6.97
N THR A 49 3.55 6.62 7.95
CA THR A 49 4.76 7.45 7.76
C THR A 49 5.95 6.59 7.31
N ASP A 50 6.14 5.42 7.94
CA ASP A 50 7.18 4.47 7.57
C ASP A 50 6.98 3.87 6.17
N LEU A 51 5.73 3.59 5.79
CA LEU A 51 5.39 3.10 4.45
C LEU A 51 5.66 4.16 3.38
N GLU A 52 5.26 5.41 3.62
CA GLU A 52 5.54 6.53 2.72
C GLU A 52 7.05 6.70 2.51
N ARG A 53 7.83 6.71 3.59
CA ARG A 53 9.29 6.84 3.50
C ARG A 53 9.91 5.69 2.72
N PHE A 54 9.51 4.45 3.03
CA PHE A 54 10.02 3.27 2.35
C PHE A 54 9.70 3.27 0.85
N VAL A 55 8.50 3.70 0.46
CA VAL A 55 8.08 3.80 -0.94
C VAL A 55 8.89 4.84 -1.71
N GLU A 56 9.17 5.99 -1.09
CA GLU A 56 10.02 7.02 -1.67
C GLU A 56 11.47 6.54 -1.81
N ASP A 57 12.06 6.02 -0.72
CA ASP A 57 13.46 5.58 -0.65
C ASP A 57 13.77 4.46 -1.67
N ASN A 58 12.79 3.60 -1.98
CA ASN A 58 12.96 2.47 -2.90
C ASN A 58 12.38 2.72 -4.31
N HIS A 59 11.91 3.94 -4.58
CA HIS A 59 11.30 4.32 -5.86
C HIS A 59 10.23 3.33 -6.36
N LEU A 60 9.41 2.80 -5.45
CA LEU A 60 8.46 1.74 -5.80
C LEU A 60 7.42 2.20 -6.82
N ASP A 61 7.08 1.32 -7.75
CA ASP A 61 5.91 1.45 -8.61
C ASP A 61 4.64 1.03 -7.86
N PHE A 62 3.48 1.19 -8.49
CA PHE A 62 2.20 0.84 -7.88
C PHE A 62 2.16 -0.59 -7.34
N ARG A 63 2.73 -1.56 -8.07
CA ARG A 63 2.70 -2.98 -7.68
C ARG A 63 3.63 -3.23 -6.49
N GLY A 64 4.80 -2.58 -6.46
CA GLY A 64 5.70 -2.58 -5.32
C GLY A 64 5.02 -2.03 -4.07
N ILE A 65 4.36 -0.88 -4.19
CA ILE A 65 3.60 -0.26 -3.09
C ILE A 65 2.54 -1.23 -2.55
N ASP A 66 1.72 -1.80 -3.44
CA ASP A 66 0.63 -2.70 -3.05
C ASP A 66 1.14 -3.95 -2.31
N ASN A 67 2.19 -4.58 -2.83
CA ASN A 67 2.81 -5.76 -2.21
C ASN A 67 3.45 -5.44 -0.86
N THR A 68 4.14 -4.30 -0.74
CA THR A 68 4.75 -3.86 0.53
C THR A 68 3.69 -3.66 1.60
N ILE A 69 2.61 -2.95 1.28
CA ILE A 69 1.54 -2.66 2.25
C ILE A 69 0.85 -3.97 2.66
N LYS A 70 0.48 -4.81 1.69
CA LYS A 70 -0.13 -6.12 1.96
C LYS A 70 0.76 -6.98 2.87
N GLY A 71 2.06 -7.03 2.59
CA GLY A 71 3.03 -7.79 3.38
C GLY A 71 3.17 -7.27 4.81
N LYS A 72 3.28 -5.95 5.00
CA LYS A 72 3.39 -5.34 6.33
C LYS A 72 2.13 -5.58 7.16
N ILE A 73 0.94 -5.35 6.59
CA ILE A 73 -0.32 -5.56 7.29
C ILE A 73 -0.53 -7.05 7.61
N SER A 74 -0.27 -7.95 6.67
CA SER A 74 -0.38 -9.41 6.91
C SER A 74 0.53 -9.87 8.05
N ARG A 75 1.75 -9.33 8.14
CA ARG A 75 2.69 -9.67 9.20
C ARG A 75 2.20 -9.22 10.58
N ILE A 76 1.72 -7.97 10.67
CA ILE A 76 1.14 -7.41 11.89
C ILE A 76 -0.01 -8.28 12.39
N LEU A 77 -0.92 -8.69 11.50
CA LEU A 77 -2.04 -9.54 11.85
C LEU A 77 -1.59 -10.92 12.34
N LEU A 78 -0.62 -11.51 11.66
CA LEU A 78 -0.06 -12.80 12.06
C LEU A 78 0.55 -12.69 13.46
N ASP A 79 1.32 -11.64 13.72
CA ASP A 79 1.94 -11.38 15.02
C ASP A 79 0.88 -11.20 16.12
N GLU A 80 -0.23 -10.51 15.84
CA GLU A 80 -1.35 -10.37 16.78
C GLU A 80 -2.10 -11.69 17.01
N LEU A 81 -2.37 -12.47 15.95
CA LEU A 81 -3.02 -13.78 16.07
C LEU A 81 -2.19 -14.76 16.91
N LEU A 82 -0.86 -14.78 16.70
CA LEU A 82 0.04 -15.63 17.46
C LEU A 82 0.14 -15.23 18.95
N LYS A 83 -0.07 -13.96 19.29
CA LYS A 83 -0.15 -13.51 20.69
C LYS A 83 -1.45 -13.92 21.39
N THR A 84 -2.51 -14.23 20.65
CA THR A 84 -3.80 -14.66 21.23
C THR A 84 -3.89 -16.16 21.52
N THR A 85 -2.93 -16.95 21.07
CA THR A 85 -2.79 -18.37 21.41
C THR A 85 -1.91 -18.57 22.64
N ASP A 86 -2.46 -18.24 23.81
CA ASP A 86 -2.10 -18.81 25.12
C ASP A 86 -3.20 -19.78 25.56
#